data_AF-A0A9P7RS28-F1
#
_entry.id   AF-A0A9P7RS28-F1
#
_cell.length_a   1.000
_cell.length_b   1.000
_cell.length_c   1.000
_cell.angle_alpha   90.00
_cell.angle_beta   90.00
_cell.angle_gamma   90.00
#
_symmetry.space_group_name_H-M   'P 1'
#
loop_
_entity.id
_entity.type
_entity.pdbx_description
1 polymer ?
#
loop_
_entity_poly.entity_id
_entity_poly.type
_entity_poly.pdbx_seq_one_letter_code
_entity_poly.pdbx_strand_id
1 'polypeptide(L)'
;MSVTGAVKANHATNDRTPITPRTEPPPPTVSPKGDRSDIGRRSPEPKRPSNDIDETHKSPSSRPEPSSAASTKEVVPGAEDSEDSAQVIIDMEAFGQILDLDEDDTHDFSKEMVQEYFTQAKQTFTDLEQALEVKDLEKLSSLGHFLKGSSATLGVSAVQGSCEKIQNYGHLTDGTGGVLTSKDALEMITDLMGHVKRDYEEAEKWLRQWYKDNGMTEIS
;
A
#
# COMPACT_ATOMS: atom_id res chain seq x y z
N MET A 1 -91.47 9.88 4.57
CA MET A 1 -90.40 10.36 5.47
C MET A 1 -89.14 10.34 4.63
N SER A 2 -88.80 11.37 3.85
CA SER A 2 -88.19 12.66 4.25
C SER A 2 -86.98 12.39 5.17
N VAL A 3 -85.73 12.81 4.92
CA VAL A 3 -85.16 14.12 4.51
C VAL A 3 -83.69 13.83 4.14
N THR A 4 -83.16 14.19 2.96
CA THR A 4 -82.42 15.42 2.60
C THR A 4 -81.06 15.64 3.28
N GLY A 5 -80.04 15.90 2.46
CA GLY A 5 -78.85 16.72 2.79
C GLY A 5 -77.52 15.96 2.82
N ALA A 6 -76.39 16.45 2.31
CA ALA A 6 -76.09 17.67 1.58
C ALA A 6 -74.70 17.50 0.91
N VAL A 7 -74.54 18.14 -0.24
CA VAL A 7 -73.28 18.36 -0.96
C VAL A 7 -72.35 19.25 -0.13
N LYS A 8 -71.05 18.92 -0.09
CA LYS A 8 -70.01 19.95 0.06
C LYS A 8 -68.75 19.58 -0.72
N ALA A 9 -68.41 20.50 -1.62
CA ALA A 9 -67.24 20.50 -2.48
C ALA A 9 -65.94 20.54 -1.67
N ASN A 10 -64.96 19.72 -2.05
CA ASN A 10 -63.58 19.93 -1.63
C ASN A 10 -62.85 20.71 -2.72
N HIS A 11 -62.38 21.86 -2.28
CA HIS A 11 -61.66 22.89 -3.00
C HIS A 11 -60.28 22.34 -3.40
N ALA A 12 -59.97 22.39 -4.69
CA ALA A 12 -58.64 22.14 -5.21
C ALA A 12 -57.75 23.35 -4.87
N THR A 13 -56.83 23.19 -3.91
CA THR A 13 -55.75 24.15 -3.68
C THR A 13 -54.53 23.71 -4.47
N ASN A 14 -54.22 24.52 -5.49
CA ASN A 14 -53.13 24.42 -6.42
C ASN A 14 -51.83 24.92 -5.73
N ASP A 15 -51.07 24.02 -5.11
CA ASP A 15 -49.76 24.37 -4.52
C ASP A 15 -48.67 24.16 -5.58
N ARG A 16 -48.45 25.23 -6.36
CA ARG A 16 -47.47 25.28 -7.44
C ARG A 16 -46.24 26.01 -6.91
N THR A 17 -45.34 25.28 -6.26
CA THR A 17 -44.03 25.79 -5.87
C THR A 17 -43.20 26.16 -7.10
N PRO A 18 -42.64 27.38 -7.20
CA PRO A 18 -41.79 27.76 -8.32
C PRO A 18 -40.42 27.09 -8.19
N ILE A 19 -40.13 26.20 -9.13
CA ILE A 19 -38.80 25.70 -9.47
C ILE A 19 -37.95 26.89 -9.94
N THR A 20 -36.97 27.30 -9.12
CA THR A 20 -35.93 28.23 -9.54
C THR A 20 -34.93 27.49 -10.43
N PRO A 21 -34.56 28.05 -11.61
CA PRO A 21 -33.52 27.46 -12.43
C PRO A 21 -32.17 27.65 -11.73
N ARG A 22 -31.49 26.55 -11.41
CA ARG A 22 -30.13 26.55 -10.88
C ARG A 22 -29.18 26.94 -12.03
N THR A 23 -28.62 28.14 -11.93
CA THR A 23 -27.65 28.70 -12.87
C THR A 23 -26.40 27.82 -12.93
N GLU A 24 -26.06 27.37 -14.12
CA GLU A 24 -24.84 26.62 -14.43
C GLU A 24 -23.61 27.54 -14.28
N PRO A 25 -22.48 27.09 -13.70
CA PRO A 25 -21.28 27.90 -13.59
C PRO A 25 -20.66 28.17 -14.98
N PRO A 26 -20.06 29.34 -15.22
CA PRO A 26 -19.47 29.67 -16.52
C PRO A 26 -18.25 28.79 -16.83
N PRO A 27 -17.98 28.49 -18.12
CA PRO A 27 -16.82 27.71 -18.52
C PRO A 27 -15.51 28.49 -18.26
N PRO A 28 -14.37 27.81 -18.05
CA PRO A 28 -13.09 28.46 -17.84
C PRO A 28 -12.67 29.26 -19.09
N THR A 29 -12.27 30.50 -18.85
CA THR A 29 -11.78 31.45 -19.87
C THR A 29 -10.46 30.97 -20.45
N VAL A 30 -10.44 30.72 -21.76
CA VAL A 30 -9.23 30.45 -22.54
C VAL A 30 -8.56 31.78 -22.85
N SER A 31 -7.39 32.06 -22.28
CA SER A 31 -6.57 33.21 -22.65
C SER A 31 -5.96 33.02 -24.04
N PRO A 32 -5.94 34.05 -24.91
CA PRO A 32 -5.42 33.93 -26.26
C PRO A 32 -3.89 34.01 -26.28
N LYS A 33 -3.25 33.04 -26.94
CA LYS A 33 -1.85 33.16 -27.36
C LYS A 33 -1.79 34.06 -28.59
N GLY A 34 -1.24 35.25 -28.40
CA GLY A 34 -0.84 36.16 -29.46
C GLY A 34 0.43 35.67 -30.15
N ASP A 35 0.35 35.69 -31.47
CA ASP A 35 1.27 35.20 -32.50
C ASP A 35 2.35 36.26 -32.80
N ARG A 36 3.60 35.85 -33.10
CA ARG A 36 4.33 36.15 -34.36
C ARG A 36 5.87 36.16 -34.28
N SER A 37 6.42 35.54 -35.34
CA SER A 37 7.63 35.86 -36.14
C SER A 37 9.05 35.52 -35.63
N ASP A 38 9.54 34.36 -36.09
CA ASP A 38 10.70 34.19 -37.01
C ASP A 38 11.79 35.26 -37.01
N ILE A 39 13.00 34.94 -36.50
CA ILE A 39 14.31 35.19 -37.15
C ILE A 39 15.44 34.41 -36.44
N GLY A 40 16.28 33.69 -37.19
CA GLY A 40 17.73 33.68 -36.93
C GLY A 40 18.38 32.50 -36.19
N ARG A 41 18.81 31.49 -36.97
CA ARG A 41 20.23 31.09 -37.14
C ARG A 41 21.11 30.84 -35.87
N ARG A 42 21.47 29.56 -35.71
CA ARG A 42 22.69 28.99 -35.08
C ARG A 42 22.94 29.28 -33.59
N SER A 43 22.81 28.23 -32.77
CA SER A 43 23.59 28.07 -31.53
C SER A 43 24.42 26.79 -31.58
N PRO A 44 25.69 26.82 -31.12
CA PRO A 44 26.62 25.71 -31.17
C PRO A 44 26.49 24.74 -30.00
N GLU A 45 26.91 23.51 -30.27
CA GLU A 45 27.03 22.37 -29.37
C GLU A 45 27.98 22.63 -28.18
N PRO A 46 27.63 22.26 -26.93
CA PRO A 46 28.58 22.25 -25.83
C PRO A 46 29.37 20.93 -25.83
N LYS A 47 30.68 21.04 -26.09
CA LYS A 47 31.67 19.97 -26.02
C LYS A 47 31.73 19.36 -24.62
N ARG A 48 31.65 18.03 -24.53
CA ARG A 48 32.11 17.25 -23.37
C ARG A 48 33.62 17.45 -23.18
N PRO A 49 34.11 17.68 -21.95
CA PRO A 49 35.51 17.45 -21.65
C PRO A 49 35.74 15.96 -21.34
N SER A 50 36.55 15.33 -22.19
CA SER A 50 37.21 14.06 -21.93
C SER A 50 38.33 14.29 -20.92
N ASN A 51 38.34 13.54 -19.81
CA ASN A 51 39.54 13.35 -19.00
C ASN A 51 39.80 11.85 -18.91
N ASP A 52 40.68 11.39 -19.79
CA ASP A 52 41.51 10.21 -19.59
C ASP A 52 42.55 10.54 -18.51
N ILE A 53 42.59 9.74 -17.44
CA ILE A 53 43.83 9.45 -16.74
C ILE A 53 43.89 7.94 -16.47
N ASP A 54 44.86 7.39 -17.18
CA ASP A 54 45.50 6.09 -17.08
C ASP A 54 46.10 5.86 -15.69
N GLU A 55 45.86 4.68 -15.12
CA GLU A 55 46.90 3.71 -14.72
C GLU A 55 46.37 2.77 -13.62
N THR A 56 46.48 1.47 -13.95
CA THR A 56 46.82 0.30 -13.09
C THR A 56 46.20 0.23 -11.68
N HIS A 57 45.53 -0.86 -11.28
CA HIS A 57 46.21 -2.03 -10.73
C HIS A 57 45.26 -3.25 -10.61
N LYS A 58 45.59 -4.32 -11.33
CA LYS A 58 45.78 -5.70 -10.83
C LYS A 58 44.69 -6.32 -9.92
N SER A 59 43.88 -7.22 -10.49
CA SER A 59 43.20 -8.30 -9.75
C SER A 59 44.21 -9.20 -9.02
N PRO A 60 43.81 -9.80 -7.88
CA PRO A 60 43.49 -11.22 -7.95
C PRO A 60 42.27 -11.66 -7.12
N SER A 61 41.62 -12.69 -7.65
CA SER A 61 40.75 -13.66 -7.00
C SER A 61 41.24 -14.10 -5.61
N SER A 62 40.33 -14.25 -4.63
CA SER A 62 40.27 -15.40 -3.71
C SER A 62 39.08 -15.30 -2.73
N ARG A 63 38.21 -16.31 -2.76
CA ARG A 63 37.31 -16.75 -1.70
C ARG A 63 38.11 -17.00 -0.40
N PRO A 64 37.50 -16.84 0.78
CA PRO A 64 37.27 -18.04 1.58
C PRO A 64 35.94 -18.05 2.35
N GLU A 65 35.23 -19.16 2.24
CA GLU A 65 34.63 -19.85 3.41
C GLU A 65 35.44 -21.14 3.59
N PRO A 66 35.36 -21.94 4.68
CA PRO A 66 34.46 -21.87 5.87
C PRO A 66 35.17 -22.13 7.23
N SER A 67 34.50 -21.89 8.36
CA SER A 67 34.66 -22.63 9.63
C SER A 67 33.61 -22.11 10.64
N SER A 68 32.52 -22.80 10.94
CA SER A 68 32.41 -24.00 11.78
C SER A 68 33.10 -23.88 13.14
N ALA A 69 32.37 -23.30 14.11
CA ALA A 69 32.54 -23.61 15.51
C ALA A 69 31.16 -23.94 16.09
N ALA A 70 31.01 -25.19 16.48
CA ALA A 70 29.83 -25.72 17.14
C ALA A 70 29.60 -25.05 18.50
N SER A 71 28.34 -24.76 18.82
CA SER A 71 27.87 -24.67 20.20
C SER A 71 26.60 -25.50 20.31
N THR A 72 26.79 -26.76 20.69
CA THR A 72 25.74 -27.63 21.22
C THR A 72 25.15 -26.98 22.46
N LYS A 73 23.87 -26.66 22.44
CA LYS A 73 23.09 -26.48 23.67
C LYS A 73 21.89 -27.40 23.63
N GLU A 74 21.84 -28.20 24.68
CA GLU A 74 20.96 -29.33 24.91
C GLU A 74 19.49 -28.93 25.01
N VAL A 75 18.66 -29.88 24.60
CA VAL A 75 17.20 -29.89 24.67
C VAL A 75 16.74 -29.78 26.12
N VAL A 76 15.92 -28.77 26.40
CA VAL A 76 14.95 -28.79 27.50
C VAL A 76 13.55 -28.66 26.90
N PRO A 77 12.63 -29.63 27.09
CA PRO A 77 11.26 -29.51 26.62
C PRO A 77 10.43 -28.88 27.74
N GLY A 78 9.88 -27.69 27.50
CA GLY A 78 9.07 -27.04 28.54
C GLY A 78 8.42 -25.74 28.11
N ALA A 79 7.29 -25.87 27.41
CA ALA A 79 6.18 -24.91 27.36
C ALA A 79 6.46 -23.49 26.84
N GLU A 80 6.36 -23.32 25.51
CA GLU A 80 6.18 -22.01 24.87
C GLU A 80 5.67 -22.21 23.44
N ASP A 81 4.34 -22.31 23.28
CA ASP A 81 3.67 -22.51 21.98
C ASP A 81 2.82 -21.27 21.61
N SER A 82 3.35 -20.07 21.83
CA SER A 82 2.60 -18.83 21.57
C SER A 82 3.44 -17.65 21.06
N GLU A 83 4.77 -17.73 21.10
CA GLU A 83 5.66 -16.66 20.60
C GLU A 83 6.16 -16.93 19.17
N ASP A 84 6.27 -18.19 18.74
CA ASP A 84 6.78 -18.57 17.42
C ASP A 84 5.86 -18.13 16.28
N SER A 85 4.53 -18.13 16.50
CA SER A 85 3.55 -17.67 15.51
C SER A 85 3.42 -16.15 15.44
N ALA A 86 3.67 -15.44 16.54
CA ALA A 86 3.62 -13.98 16.57
C ALA A 86 4.79 -13.36 15.80
N GLN A 87 6.00 -13.94 15.91
CA GLN A 87 7.18 -13.49 15.15
C GLN A 87 7.01 -13.67 13.63
N VAL A 88 6.19 -14.63 13.20
CA VAL A 88 5.86 -14.83 11.78
C VAL A 88 4.96 -13.71 11.23
N ILE A 89 4.15 -13.08 12.09
CA ILE A 89 3.19 -12.04 11.69
C ILE A 89 3.76 -10.64 11.87
N ILE A 90 4.41 -10.39 13.02
CA ILE A 90 5.03 -9.12 13.39
C ILE A 90 6.50 -9.35 13.76
N ASP A 91 7.39 -8.68 13.04
CA ASP A 91 8.78 -8.49 13.41
C ASP A 91 8.85 -7.51 14.59
N MET A 92 9.03 -8.08 15.78
CA MET A 92 9.11 -7.33 17.03
C MET A 92 10.36 -6.45 17.13
N GLU A 93 11.44 -6.75 16.39
CA GLU A 93 12.62 -5.88 16.36
C GLU A 93 12.28 -4.59 15.61
N ALA A 94 11.68 -4.70 14.43
CA ALA A 94 11.24 -3.55 13.65
C ALA A 94 10.13 -2.76 14.37
N PHE A 95 9.12 -3.45 14.91
CA PHE A 95 8.04 -2.79 15.64
C PHE A 95 8.55 -2.10 16.91
N GLY A 96 9.47 -2.73 17.65
CA GLY A 96 10.12 -2.14 18.82
C GLY A 96 10.85 -0.83 18.52
N GLN A 97 11.52 -0.73 17.36
CA GLN A 97 12.14 0.53 16.92
C GLN A 97 11.14 1.66 16.72
N ILE A 98 9.90 1.35 16.32
CA ILE A 98 8.82 2.36 16.20
C ILE A 98 8.33 2.77 17.58
N LEU A 99 8.20 1.83 18.52
CA LEU A 99 7.83 2.13 19.91
C LEU A 99 8.88 2.99 20.62
N ASP A 100 10.16 2.75 20.35
CA ASP A 100 11.28 3.55 20.91
C ASP A 100 11.26 5.02 20.47
N LEU A 101 10.47 5.36 19.44
CA LEU A 101 10.27 6.75 18.98
C LEU A 101 9.15 7.47 19.74
N ASP A 102 8.33 6.77 20.52
CA ASP A 102 7.33 7.41 21.37
C ASP A 102 8.03 8.24 22.48
N GLU A 103 7.57 9.48 22.68
CA GLU A 103 8.17 10.40 23.66
C GLU A 103 7.85 10.01 25.12
N ASP A 104 6.75 9.27 25.32
CA ASP A 104 6.27 8.78 26.60
C ASP A 104 5.47 7.47 26.44
N ASP A 105 4.98 6.93 27.54
CA ASP A 105 4.20 5.69 27.56
C ASP A 105 2.79 5.84 26.95
N THR A 106 2.43 6.94 26.29
CA THR A 106 1.10 7.11 25.65
C THR A 106 0.99 6.40 24.30
N HIS A 107 2.13 6.10 23.68
CA HIS A 107 2.21 5.46 22.37
C HIS A 107 1.47 6.19 21.25
N ASP A 108 1.30 7.51 21.35
CA ASP A 108 0.51 8.30 20.39
C ASP A 108 1.13 8.26 18.97
N PHE A 109 2.46 8.34 18.85
CA PHE A 109 3.15 8.35 17.56
C PHE A 109 3.07 6.98 16.88
N SER A 110 3.44 5.92 17.59
CA SER A 110 3.37 4.56 17.05
C SER A 110 1.94 4.15 16.69
N LYS A 111 0.95 4.57 17.49
CA LYS A 111 -0.47 4.35 17.22
C LYS A 111 -0.97 5.08 15.99
N GLU A 112 -0.58 6.35 15.79
CA GLU A 112 -0.92 7.11 14.58
C GLU A 112 -0.34 6.42 13.33
N MET A 113 0.92 5.98 13.39
CA MET A 113 1.57 5.26 12.29
C MET A 113 0.84 3.97 11.93
N VAL A 114 0.41 3.19 12.94
CA VAL A 114 -0.37 1.96 12.73
C VAL A 114 -1.75 2.25 12.13
N GLN A 115 -2.43 3.33 12.56
CA GLN A 115 -3.72 3.74 11.98
C GLN A 115 -3.60 4.16 10.52
N GLU A 116 -2.57 4.93 10.19
CA GLU A 116 -2.29 5.33 8.81
C GLU A 116 -2.01 4.10 7.94
N TYR A 117 -1.24 3.14 8.46
CA TYR A 117 -1.01 1.87 7.77
C TYR A 117 -2.30 1.09 7.50
N PHE A 118 -3.20 0.96 8.47
CA PHE A 118 -4.49 0.28 8.23
C PHE A 118 -5.30 0.94 7.13
N THR A 119 -5.33 2.27 7.12
CA THR A 119 -6.02 3.05 6.09
C THR A 119 -5.38 2.82 4.71
N GLN A 120 -4.06 2.90 4.66
CA GLN A 120 -3.28 2.70 3.44
C GLN A 120 -3.40 1.28 2.89
N ALA A 121 -3.35 0.26 3.75
CA ALA A 121 -3.48 -1.14 3.38
C ALA A 121 -4.87 -1.43 2.79
N LYS A 122 -5.94 -0.97 3.43
CA LYS A 122 -7.33 -1.11 2.94
C LYS A 122 -7.51 -0.48 1.56
N GLN A 123 -6.99 0.72 1.35
CA GLN A 123 -7.03 1.36 0.03
C GLN A 123 -6.20 0.56 -1.00
N THR A 124 -5.00 0.12 -0.62
CA THR A 124 -4.13 -0.63 -1.53
C THR A 124 -4.72 -1.97 -1.95
N PHE A 125 -5.40 -2.69 -1.06
CA PHE A 125 -6.12 -3.92 -1.43
C PHE A 125 -7.24 -3.65 -2.43
N THR A 126 -7.97 -2.55 -2.24
CA THR A 126 -9.01 -2.12 -3.17
C THR A 126 -8.41 -1.82 -4.56
N ASP A 127 -7.27 -1.14 -4.60
CA ASP A 127 -6.57 -0.82 -5.85
C ASP A 127 -5.96 -2.09 -6.51
N LEU A 128 -5.48 -3.05 -5.71
CA LEU A 128 -4.95 -4.34 -6.19
C LEU A 128 -6.06 -5.16 -6.85
N GLU A 129 -7.25 -5.21 -6.27
CA GLU A 129 -8.42 -5.87 -6.87
C GLU A 129 -8.79 -5.24 -8.20
N GLN A 130 -8.88 -3.91 -8.26
CA GLN A 130 -9.17 -3.20 -9.51
C GLN A 130 -8.12 -3.46 -10.59
N ALA A 131 -6.84 -3.43 -10.22
CA ALA A 131 -5.74 -3.74 -11.13
C ALA A 131 -5.79 -5.19 -11.63
N LEU A 132 -6.21 -6.13 -10.78
CA LEU A 132 -6.45 -7.53 -11.19
C LEU A 132 -7.60 -7.65 -12.19
N GLU A 133 -8.71 -6.95 -11.97
CA GLU A 133 -9.87 -6.95 -12.88
C GLU A 133 -9.49 -6.51 -14.30
N VAL A 134 -8.68 -5.45 -14.41
CA VAL A 134 -8.18 -4.94 -15.70
C VAL A 134 -6.87 -5.60 -16.16
N LYS A 135 -6.33 -6.53 -15.36
CA LYS A 135 -5.10 -7.29 -15.63
C LYS A 135 -3.85 -6.43 -15.83
N ASP A 136 -3.74 -5.35 -15.06
CA ASP A 136 -2.62 -4.41 -15.11
C ASP A 136 -1.46 -4.88 -14.22
N LEU A 137 -0.57 -5.68 -14.80
CA LEU A 137 0.60 -6.24 -14.10
C LEU A 137 1.60 -5.18 -13.60
N GLU A 138 1.73 -4.06 -14.32
CA GLU A 138 2.63 -2.97 -13.90
C GLU A 138 2.07 -2.30 -12.65
N LYS A 139 0.77 -2.00 -12.64
CA LYS A 139 0.09 -1.45 -11.46
C LYS A 139 0.10 -2.42 -10.29
N LEU A 140 -0.13 -3.72 -10.52
CA LEU A 140 -0.03 -4.75 -9.49
C LEU A 140 1.37 -4.77 -8.86
N SER A 141 2.43 -4.70 -9.69
CA SER A 141 3.81 -4.64 -9.18
C SER A 141 4.04 -3.39 -8.33
N SER A 142 3.62 -2.22 -8.82
CA SER A 142 3.78 -0.95 -8.12
C SER A 142 3.04 -0.92 -6.77
N LEU A 143 1.82 -1.45 -6.71
CA LEU A 143 1.04 -1.54 -5.47
C LEU A 143 1.64 -2.55 -4.49
N GLY A 144 2.11 -3.69 -4.99
CA GLY A 144 2.85 -4.67 -4.18
C GLY A 144 4.11 -4.05 -3.57
N HIS A 145 4.90 -3.31 -4.36
CA HIS A 145 6.08 -2.60 -3.86
C HIS A 145 5.73 -1.57 -2.78
N PHE A 146 4.69 -0.79 -3.00
CA PHE A 146 4.23 0.24 -2.06
C PHE A 146 3.83 -0.37 -0.71
N LEU A 147 2.92 -1.36 -0.72
CA LEU A 147 2.45 -1.99 0.51
C LEU A 147 3.54 -2.82 1.21
N LYS A 148 4.48 -3.39 0.45
CA LYS A 148 5.69 -4.03 1.00
C LYS A 148 6.49 -3.04 1.85
N GLY A 149 6.75 -1.83 1.33
CA GLY A 149 7.55 -0.81 2.03
C GLY A 149 6.91 -0.33 3.32
N SER A 150 5.60 -0.04 3.30
CA SER A 150 4.88 0.39 4.50
C SER A 150 4.74 -0.72 5.52
N SER A 151 4.50 -1.96 5.09
CA SER A 151 4.46 -3.14 5.98
C SER A 151 5.81 -3.37 6.66
N ALA A 152 6.92 -3.29 5.92
CA ALA A 152 8.26 -3.46 6.46
C ALA A 152 8.61 -2.42 7.53
N THR A 153 8.17 -1.17 7.35
CA THR A 153 8.42 -0.08 8.30
C THR A 153 7.81 -0.35 9.67
N LEU A 154 6.64 -0.98 9.71
CA LEU A 154 5.94 -1.32 10.96
C LEU A 154 6.22 -2.75 11.45
N GLY A 155 7.11 -3.49 10.77
CA GLY A 155 7.39 -4.88 11.10
C GLY A 155 6.27 -5.86 10.73
N VAL A 156 5.33 -5.52 9.85
CA VAL A 156 4.25 -6.44 9.42
C VAL A 156 4.80 -7.44 8.40
N SER A 157 5.58 -8.41 8.88
CA SER A 157 6.44 -9.29 8.10
C SER A 157 5.66 -10.25 7.19
N ALA A 158 4.52 -10.77 7.65
CA ALA A 158 3.67 -11.66 6.83
C ALA A 158 3.13 -10.94 5.58
N VAL A 159 2.61 -9.72 5.73
CA VAL A 159 2.11 -8.91 4.60
C VAL A 159 3.26 -8.50 3.69
N GLN A 160 4.41 -8.11 4.24
CA GLN A 160 5.60 -7.77 3.47
C GLN A 160 6.01 -8.90 2.51
N GLY A 161 6.09 -10.14 3.00
CA GLY A 161 6.48 -11.29 2.17
C GLY A 161 5.48 -11.62 1.06
N SER A 162 4.18 -11.48 1.34
CA SER A 162 3.13 -11.65 0.33
C SER A 162 3.17 -10.52 -0.72
N CYS A 163 3.37 -9.26 -0.31
CA CYS A 163 3.50 -8.13 -1.22
C CYS A 163 4.74 -8.21 -2.12
N GLU A 164 5.86 -8.78 -1.63
CA GLU A 164 7.04 -9.06 -2.46
C GLU A 164 6.74 -10.04 -3.58
N LYS A 165 5.96 -11.10 -3.32
CA LYS A 165 5.51 -12.03 -4.36
C LYS A 165 4.62 -11.33 -5.40
N ILE A 166 3.68 -10.48 -4.98
CA ILE A 166 2.85 -9.69 -5.90
C ILE A 166 3.73 -8.80 -6.79
N GLN A 167 4.73 -8.14 -6.21
CA GLN A 167 5.71 -7.33 -6.95
C GLN A 167 6.43 -8.16 -8.02
N ASN A 168 6.97 -9.32 -7.63
CA ASN A 168 7.70 -10.20 -8.53
C ASN A 168 6.80 -10.74 -9.66
N TYR A 169 5.61 -11.23 -9.34
CA TYR A 169 4.67 -11.75 -10.32
C TYR A 169 4.23 -10.66 -11.31
N GLY A 170 4.01 -9.43 -10.83
CA GLY A 170 3.75 -8.27 -11.69
C GLY A 170 4.88 -7.97 -12.67
N HIS A 171 6.13 -8.26 -12.29
CA HIS A 171 7.30 -8.21 -13.18
C HIS A 171 7.53 -9.48 -14.03
N LEU A 172 6.56 -10.40 -14.07
CA LEU A 172 6.64 -11.67 -14.79
C LEU A 172 7.82 -12.54 -14.34
N THR A 173 8.13 -12.52 -13.04
CA THR A 173 9.15 -13.38 -12.42
C THR A 173 8.58 -14.10 -11.21
N ASP A 174 9.03 -15.33 -10.96
CA ASP A 174 8.65 -16.10 -9.78
C ASP A 174 9.43 -15.71 -8.51
N GLY A 175 10.34 -14.73 -8.61
CA GLY A 175 11.21 -14.30 -7.52
C GLY A 175 12.47 -15.15 -7.32
N THR A 176 12.61 -16.25 -8.06
CA THR A 176 13.79 -17.15 -8.05
C THR A 176 14.63 -17.06 -9.33
N GLY A 177 14.22 -16.19 -10.26
CA GLY A 177 14.85 -16.01 -11.57
C GLY A 177 14.14 -16.74 -12.71
N GLY A 178 13.04 -17.45 -12.41
CA GLY A 178 12.15 -18.00 -13.42
C GLY A 178 11.28 -16.91 -14.05
N VAL A 179 10.97 -17.06 -15.34
CA VAL A 179 10.12 -16.13 -16.10
C VAL A 179 8.72 -16.71 -16.20
N LEU A 180 7.71 -15.89 -15.88
CA LEU A 180 6.29 -16.25 -15.92
C LEU A 180 5.64 -15.74 -17.20
N THR A 181 4.61 -16.43 -17.66
CA THR A 181 3.68 -15.82 -18.63
C THR A 181 2.75 -14.85 -17.91
N SER A 182 2.20 -13.87 -18.63
CA SER A 182 1.21 -12.95 -18.05
C SER A 182 0.00 -13.68 -17.46
N LYS A 183 -0.39 -14.81 -18.06
CA LYS A 183 -1.49 -15.62 -17.56
C LYS A 183 -1.14 -16.25 -16.21
N ASP A 184 0.02 -16.91 -16.11
CA ASP A 184 0.44 -17.59 -14.89
C ASP A 184 0.66 -16.58 -13.76
N ALA A 185 1.25 -15.41 -14.06
CA ALA A 185 1.42 -14.33 -13.09
C ALA A 185 0.07 -13.85 -12.53
N LEU A 186 -0.94 -13.63 -13.37
CA LEU A 186 -2.27 -13.20 -12.93
C LEU A 186 -2.97 -14.28 -12.09
N GLU A 187 -2.86 -15.56 -12.47
CA GLU A 187 -3.40 -16.67 -11.67
C GLU A 187 -2.72 -16.73 -10.30
N MET A 188 -1.40 -16.63 -10.25
CA MET A 188 -0.63 -16.61 -9.00
C MET A 188 -0.97 -15.41 -8.10
N ILE A 189 -1.10 -14.21 -8.67
CA ILE A 189 -1.50 -13.02 -7.90
C ILE A 189 -2.93 -13.20 -7.36
N THR A 190 -3.85 -13.73 -8.18
CA THR A 190 -5.24 -13.97 -7.77
C THR A 190 -5.31 -14.94 -6.60
N ASP A 191 -4.58 -16.05 -6.65
CA ASP A 191 -4.53 -17.02 -5.57
C ASP A 191 -3.91 -16.41 -4.30
N LEU A 192 -2.87 -15.59 -4.46
CA LEU A 192 -2.17 -14.93 -3.37
C LEU A 192 -3.00 -13.84 -2.68
N MET A 193 -3.94 -13.19 -3.38
CA MET A 193 -4.81 -12.15 -2.79
C MET A 193 -5.59 -12.65 -1.57
N GLY A 194 -6.00 -13.92 -1.58
CA GLY A 194 -6.66 -14.51 -0.42
C GLY A 194 -5.73 -14.68 0.78
N HIS A 195 -4.45 -14.96 0.53
CA HIS A 195 -3.45 -15.11 1.58
C HIS A 195 -3.07 -13.77 2.19
N VAL A 196 -2.70 -12.77 1.37
CA VAL A 196 -2.25 -11.47 1.87
C VAL A 196 -3.31 -10.75 2.71
N LYS A 197 -4.60 -10.93 2.40
CA LYS A 197 -5.69 -10.39 3.22
C LYS A 197 -5.79 -11.04 4.58
N ARG A 198 -5.62 -12.37 4.66
CA ARG A 198 -5.60 -13.09 5.94
C ARG A 198 -4.38 -12.69 6.77
N ASP A 199 -3.20 -12.63 6.14
CA ASP A 199 -1.98 -12.18 6.79
C ASP A 199 -2.17 -10.77 7.39
N TYR A 200 -2.82 -9.88 6.64
CA TYR A 200 -3.15 -8.53 7.10
C TYR A 200 -4.20 -8.53 8.24
N GLU A 201 -5.27 -9.33 8.15
CA GLU A 201 -6.27 -9.44 9.22
C GLU A 201 -5.66 -9.94 10.53
N GLU A 202 -4.75 -10.92 10.45
CA GLU A 202 -4.02 -11.44 11.60
C GLU A 202 -3.08 -10.39 12.21
N ALA A 203 -2.35 -9.64 11.36
CA ALA A 203 -1.51 -8.53 11.81
C ALA A 203 -2.31 -7.37 12.43
N GLU A 204 -3.41 -6.96 11.80
CA GLU A 204 -4.32 -5.91 12.31
C GLU A 204 -4.88 -6.32 13.68
N LYS A 205 -5.31 -7.58 13.82
CA LYS A 205 -5.77 -8.13 15.10
C LYS A 205 -4.67 -8.12 16.15
N TRP A 206 -3.45 -8.56 15.79
CA TRP A 206 -2.32 -8.58 16.71
C TRP A 206 -1.99 -7.17 17.20
N LEU A 207 -1.85 -6.20 16.29
CA LEU A 207 -1.52 -4.82 16.63
C LEU A 207 -2.59 -4.20 17.53
N ARG A 208 -3.87 -4.34 17.19
CA ARG A 208 -4.98 -3.85 18.02
C ARG A 208 -4.94 -4.45 19.43
N GLN A 209 -4.67 -5.75 19.53
CA GLN A 209 -4.58 -6.43 20.83
C GLN A 209 -3.37 -5.94 21.63
N TRP A 210 -2.22 -5.74 20.99
CA TRP A 210 -1.02 -5.22 21.64
C TRP A 210 -1.26 -3.86 22.30
N TYR A 211 -1.84 -2.88 21.58
CA TYR A 211 -2.12 -1.57 22.17
C TYR A 211 -3.15 -1.65 23.31
N LYS A 212 -4.16 -2.51 23.18
CA LYS A 212 -5.14 -2.74 24.24
C LYS A 212 -4.51 -3.27 25.52
N ASP A 213 -3.61 -4.26 25.39
CA ASP A 213 -2.94 -4.89 26.53
C ASP A 213 -1.93 -3.95 27.20
N ASN A 214 -1.40 -2.98 26.46
CA ASN A 214 -0.52 -1.93 26.98
C ASN A 214 -1.28 -0.69 27.53
N GLY A 215 -2.61 -0.78 27.68
CA GLY A 215 -3.41 0.22 28.37
C GLY A 215 -3.96 1.34 27.48
N MET A 216 -3.89 1.18 26.16
CA MET A 216 -4.32 2.21 25.21
C MET A 216 -5.77 1.98 24.80
N THR A 217 -6.47 3.08 24.55
CA THR A 217 -7.81 3.03 23.96
C THR A 217 -7.74 2.34 22.61
N GLU A 218 -8.77 1.54 22.29
CA GLU A 218 -8.85 0.76 21.06
C GLU A 218 -8.49 1.62 19.84
N ILE A 219 -7.56 1.14 19.02
CA ILE A 219 -7.33 1.66 17.68
C ILE A 219 -8.64 1.46 16.91
N SER A 220 -9.14 2.48 16.19
CA SER A 220 -10.36 2.37 15.38
C SER A 220 -10.06 1.77 14.01
#